data_AF-A0A0D2QQM1-F1
#
_entry.id   AF-A0A0D2QQM1-F1
#
_cell.length_a   1.000
_cell.length_b   1.000
_cell.length_c   1.000
_cell.angle_alpha   90.00
_cell.angle_beta   90.00
_cell.angle_gamma   90.00
#
_symmetry.space_group_name_H-M   'P 1'
#
loop_
_entity.id
_entity.type
_entity.pdbx_description
1 polymer ?
#
loop_
_entity_poly.entity_id
_entity_poly.type
_entity_poly.pdbx_seq_one_letter_code
_entity_poly.pdbx_strand_id
1 'polypeptide(L)'
;PKLKIIRPWDWGENPNSPKKFPAKFTKKIDHHPYFTYWDYQMAWYNSFLMNNQHMRHSWLIYFKYGTQFKFSNLFQEWWNWYGPSSFEILPEKIQNLWPKFFDKFQPEPDQKHIYRTIHFSSKLCISWIVSWNYSYEQNQCIGIPLLVRNYRTKWWDKFNDEKYNSKYLDNFLNKNSRLCKSVAPNQTTTKFLLENSIVSAMLAQAKIKKEYKKLMVEMLCSMDSESEDEKSLASSINMVDLTDGTTSVTITRTKKK
;
A
#
# COMPACT_ATOMS: atom_id res chain seq x y z
N PRO A 1 14.65 -21.58 -8.86
CA PRO A 1 14.59 -20.53 -9.92
C PRO A 1 13.62 -19.42 -9.53
N LYS A 2 14.11 -18.18 -9.32
CA LYS A 2 13.24 -17.01 -9.19
C LYS A 2 12.58 -16.76 -10.55
N LEU A 3 11.26 -16.71 -10.60
CA LEU A 3 10.52 -16.32 -11.80
C LEU A 3 10.92 -14.87 -12.15
N LYS A 4 11.61 -14.70 -13.29
CA LYS A 4 12.01 -13.39 -13.82
C LYS A 4 11.16 -13.10 -15.05
N ILE A 5 10.57 -11.91 -15.11
CA ILE A 5 9.89 -11.42 -16.30
C ILE A 5 10.93 -11.11 -17.36
N ILE A 6 10.77 -11.68 -18.54
CA ILE A 6 11.69 -11.49 -19.66
C ILE A 6 11.36 -10.14 -20.29
N ARG A 7 12.33 -9.23 -20.33
CA ARG A 7 12.20 -7.95 -21.04
C ARG A 7 12.60 -8.12 -22.50
N PRO A 8 12.22 -7.20 -23.41
CA PRO A 8 12.60 -7.30 -24.82
C PRO A 8 14.12 -7.45 -25.00
N TRP A 9 14.91 -6.66 -24.26
CA TRP A 9 16.38 -6.72 -24.26
C TRP A 9 16.96 -8.02 -23.67
N ASP A 10 16.22 -8.70 -22.77
CA ASP A 10 16.61 -10.02 -22.28
C ASP A 10 16.26 -11.13 -23.32
N TRP A 11 15.52 -10.80 -24.38
CA TRP A 11 15.16 -11.74 -25.44
C TRP A 11 16.30 -11.97 -26.44
N GLY A 12 17.13 -10.96 -26.66
CA GLY A 12 18.18 -10.89 -27.67
C GLY A 12 18.05 -9.61 -28.49
N GLU A 13 18.83 -9.48 -29.57
CA GLU A 13 18.77 -8.31 -30.47
C GLU A 13 17.46 -8.23 -31.28
N ASN A 14 16.77 -9.36 -31.47
CA ASN A 14 15.55 -9.44 -32.26
C ASN A 14 14.40 -10.13 -31.46
N PRO A 15 13.32 -9.41 -31.09
CA PRO A 15 12.14 -10.00 -30.43
C PRO A 15 11.41 -11.09 -31.24
N ASN A 16 11.58 -11.09 -32.57
CA ASN A 16 11.02 -12.11 -33.45
C ASN A 16 11.87 -13.39 -33.47
N SER A 17 13.05 -13.40 -32.83
CA SER A 17 13.88 -14.60 -32.76
C SER A 17 13.14 -15.71 -31.98
N PRO A 18 12.99 -16.91 -32.57
CA PRO A 18 12.30 -18.01 -31.92
C PRO A 18 13.17 -18.62 -30.82
N LYS A 19 12.58 -18.87 -29.65
CA LYS A 19 13.17 -19.62 -28.53
C LYS A 19 12.49 -20.97 -28.39
N LYS A 20 13.25 -22.00 -27.97
CA LYS A 20 12.72 -23.34 -27.74
C LYS A 20 12.14 -23.48 -26.34
N PHE A 21 11.03 -24.21 -26.20
CA PHE A 21 10.57 -24.64 -24.89
C PHE A 21 11.59 -25.60 -24.24
N PRO A 22 11.78 -25.55 -22.91
CA PRO A 22 12.60 -26.52 -22.21
C PRO A 22 12.12 -27.96 -22.49
N ALA A 23 13.07 -28.89 -22.67
CA ALA A 23 12.79 -30.27 -23.09
C ALA A 23 11.77 -31.03 -22.21
N LYS A 24 11.61 -30.62 -20.94
CA LYS A 24 10.62 -31.18 -20.02
C LYS A 24 9.16 -30.85 -20.39
N PHE A 25 8.93 -29.80 -21.18
CA PHE A 25 7.59 -29.36 -21.60
C PHE A 25 7.24 -29.79 -23.02
N THR A 26 8.22 -30.23 -23.84
CA THR A 26 8.00 -30.62 -25.23
C THR A 26 7.54 -32.06 -25.42
N LYS A 27 7.66 -32.94 -24.41
CA LYS A 27 7.23 -34.36 -24.51
C LYS A 27 5.72 -34.56 -24.75
N LYS A 28 4.91 -33.52 -24.58
CA LYS A 28 3.44 -33.55 -24.71
C LYS A 28 2.90 -32.65 -25.83
N ILE A 29 3.78 -32.04 -26.63
CA ILE A 29 3.39 -31.05 -27.63
C ILE A 29 3.80 -31.59 -29.00
N ASP A 30 2.82 -32.02 -29.80
CA ASP A 30 3.07 -32.60 -31.13
C ASP A 30 3.54 -31.56 -32.16
N HIS A 31 3.29 -30.26 -31.94
CA HIS A 31 3.66 -29.20 -32.89
C HIS A 31 4.16 -27.91 -32.22
N HIS A 32 5.12 -27.23 -32.88
CA HIS A 32 5.68 -25.90 -32.54
C HIS A 32 6.46 -25.84 -31.21
N PRO A 33 7.70 -26.37 -31.15
CA PRO A 33 8.54 -26.26 -29.96
C PRO A 33 9.17 -24.86 -29.79
N TYR A 34 8.76 -23.88 -30.59
CA TYR A 34 9.33 -22.54 -30.66
C TYR A 34 8.30 -21.47 -30.32
N PHE A 35 8.75 -20.38 -29.70
CA PHE A 35 7.94 -19.21 -29.39
C PHE A 35 8.79 -17.93 -29.48
N THR A 36 8.17 -16.84 -29.91
CA THR A 36 8.77 -15.50 -30.00
C THR A 36 8.50 -14.68 -28.73
N TYR A 37 9.06 -13.47 -28.64
CA TYR A 37 8.77 -12.57 -27.54
C TYR A 37 7.27 -12.17 -27.52
N TRP A 38 6.68 -12.02 -28.69
CA TRP A 38 5.25 -11.72 -28.84
C TRP A 38 4.39 -12.85 -28.30
N ASP A 39 4.74 -14.10 -28.60
CA ASP A 39 4.05 -15.27 -28.05
C ASP A 39 4.15 -15.31 -26.52
N TYR A 40 5.31 -14.96 -25.96
CA TYR A 40 5.49 -14.84 -24.51
C TYR A 40 4.61 -13.75 -23.89
N GLN A 41 4.50 -12.57 -24.52
CA GLN A 41 3.60 -11.52 -24.06
C GLN A 41 2.14 -11.96 -24.16
N MET A 42 1.75 -12.55 -25.29
CA MET A 42 0.40 -13.06 -25.52
C MET A 42 0.04 -14.22 -24.58
N ALA A 43 1.02 -15.02 -24.14
CA ALA A 43 0.78 -16.10 -23.18
C ALA A 43 0.21 -15.58 -21.85
N TRP A 44 0.60 -14.39 -21.40
CA TRP A 44 -0.01 -13.76 -20.23
C TRP A 44 -1.50 -13.49 -20.45
N TYR A 45 -1.86 -12.90 -21.59
CA TYR A 45 -3.25 -12.67 -21.96
C TYR A 45 -4.01 -13.99 -22.13
N ASN A 46 -3.42 -14.99 -22.77
CA ASN A 46 -4.09 -16.25 -23.12
C ASN A 46 -4.21 -17.23 -21.94
N SER A 47 -3.55 -16.97 -20.80
CA SER A 47 -3.44 -17.91 -19.67
C SER A 47 -4.80 -18.40 -19.15
N PHE A 48 -5.83 -17.56 -19.18
CA PHE A 48 -7.17 -17.88 -18.68
C PHE A 48 -8.20 -18.10 -19.79
N LEU A 49 -7.76 -18.22 -21.03
CA LEU A 49 -8.61 -18.50 -22.20
C LEU A 49 -8.75 -19.99 -22.52
N MET A 50 -8.04 -20.86 -21.81
CA MET A 50 -8.24 -22.31 -21.94
C MET A 50 -9.63 -22.67 -21.42
N ASN A 51 -10.39 -23.40 -22.25
CA ASN A 51 -11.75 -23.82 -21.92
C ASN A 51 -11.83 -25.35 -21.80
N ASN A 52 -12.83 -25.84 -21.06
CA ASN A 52 -13.14 -27.26 -21.03
C ASN A 52 -14.18 -27.62 -22.11
N GLN A 53 -14.41 -28.92 -22.29
CA GLN A 53 -15.38 -29.44 -23.27
C GLN A 53 -16.82 -28.93 -23.05
N HIS A 54 -17.16 -28.52 -21.83
CA HIS A 54 -18.48 -27.99 -21.47
C HIS A 54 -18.59 -26.48 -21.63
N MET A 55 -17.54 -25.82 -22.13
CA MET A 55 -17.45 -24.37 -22.28
C MET A 55 -17.68 -23.57 -20.97
N ARG A 56 -17.49 -24.22 -19.81
CA ARG A 56 -17.73 -23.64 -18.48
C ARG A 56 -16.43 -23.58 -17.71
N HIS A 57 -15.87 -22.40 -17.59
CA HIS A 57 -14.65 -22.20 -16.81
C HIS A 57 -14.85 -21.02 -15.84
N SER A 58 -14.13 -21.08 -14.73
CA SER A 58 -14.05 -20.02 -13.74
C SER A 58 -12.70 -20.13 -13.06
N TRP A 59 -12.04 -19.00 -12.90
CA TRP A 59 -10.71 -18.92 -12.35
C TRP A 59 -10.75 -18.10 -11.08
N LEU A 60 -10.34 -18.72 -9.98
CA LEU A 60 -10.17 -18.05 -8.70
C LEU A 60 -8.80 -17.39 -8.67
N ILE A 61 -8.78 -16.08 -8.45
CA ILE A 61 -7.56 -15.28 -8.32
C ILE A 61 -7.51 -14.68 -6.92
N TYR A 62 -6.37 -14.81 -6.27
CA TYR A 62 -6.12 -14.23 -4.95
C TYR A 62 -4.65 -13.92 -4.75
N PHE A 63 -4.38 -12.97 -3.86
CA PHE A 63 -3.01 -12.67 -3.42
C PHE A 63 -2.70 -13.39 -2.11
N LYS A 64 -1.55 -14.06 -2.07
CA LYS A 64 -1.08 -14.74 -0.86
C LYS A 64 -0.74 -13.71 0.23
N TYR A 65 -1.26 -13.93 1.43
CA TYR A 65 -0.97 -13.10 2.59
C TYR A 65 0.53 -13.09 2.94
N GLY A 66 1.02 -11.95 3.44
CA GLY A 66 2.42 -11.78 3.86
C GLY A 66 3.43 -11.79 2.71
N THR A 67 2.97 -11.77 1.46
CA THR A 67 3.85 -11.76 0.29
C THR A 67 4.09 -10.32 -0.18
N GLN A 68 5.35 -9.95 -0.35
CA GLN A 68 5.71 -8.69 -0.99
C GLN A 68 5.67 -8.88 -2.51
N PHE A 69 4.69 -8.25 -3.16
CA PHE A 69 4.56 -8.24 -4.61
C PHE A 69 5.25 -7.01 -5.19
N LYS A 70 6.08 -7.22 -6.21
CA LYS A 70 6.50 -6.20 -7.16
C LYS A 70 5.81 -6.48 -8.48
N PHE A 71 4.94 -5.56 -8.90
CA PHE A 71 4.15 -5.70 -10.10
C PHE A 71 4.92 -5.15 -11.30
N SER A 72 4.74 -5.83 -12.43
CA SER A 72 5.25 -5.40 -13.72
C SER A 72 4.14 -4.81 -14.57
N ASN A 73 4.52 -4.06 -15.61
CA ASN A 73 3.58 -3.57 -16.62
C ASN A 73 2.79 -4.70 -17.29
N LEU A 74 3.39 -5.87 -17.53
CA LEU A 74 2.64 -7.01 -18.11
C LEU A 74 1.51 -7.49 -17.19
N PHE A 75 1.73 -7.48 -15.87
CA PHE A 75 0.68 -7.82 -14.92
C PHE A 75 -0.41 -6.74 -14.87
N GLN A 76 -0.02 -5.48 -15.06
CA GLN A 76 -0.96 -4.36 -15.14
C GLN A 76 -1.84 -4.45 -16.40
N GLU A 77 -1.28 -4.81 -17.55
CA GLU A 77 -2.07 -5.08 -18.76
C GLU A 77 -2.98 -6.29 -18.59
N TRP A 78 -2.47 -7.36 -17.98
CA TRP A 78 -3.27 -8.53 -17.62
C TRP A 78 -4.43 -8.16 -16.69
N TRP A 79 -4.21 -7.23 -15.76
CA TRP A 79 -5.24 -6.73 -14.84
C TRP A 79 -6.41 -6.06 -15.56
N ASN A 80 -6.18 -5.40 -16.69
CA ASN A 80 -7.25 -4.77 -17.47
C ASN A 80 -8.28 -5.77 -18.00
N TRP A 81 -7.85 -7.02 -18.22
CA TRP A 81 -8.72 -8.08 -18.74
C TRP A 81 -9.32 -8.95 -17.64
N TYR A 82 -8.54 -9.25 -16.60
CA TYR A 82 -8.89 -10.27 -15.61
C TYR A 82 -9.02 -9.75 -14.19
N GLY A 83 -8.53 -8.55 -13.92
CA GLY A 83 -8.71 -7.88 -12.64
C GLY A 83 -10.17 -7.45 -12.44
N PRO A 84 -10.58 -7.16 -11.19
CA PRO A 84 -11.84 -6.51 -10.92
C PRO A 84 -11.93 -5.18 -11.68
N SER A 85 -12.73 -5.19 -12.75
CA SER A 85 -12.93 -4.07 -13.68
C SER A 85 -13.72 -2.93 -13.04
N SER A 86 -14.64 -3.26 -12.13
CA SER A 86 -15.37 -2.31 -11.31
C SER A 86 -15.12 -2.57 -9.83
N PHE A 87 -14.90 -1.50 -9.08
CA PHE A 87 -14.83 -1.56 -7.61
C PHE A 87 -16.19 -1.92 -6.99
N GLU A 88 -17.28 -1.78 -7.76
CA GLU A 88 -18.65 -2.09 -7.35
C GLU A 88 -18.87 -3.58 -7.08
N ILE A 89 -18.02 -4.47 -7.60
CA ILE A 89 -18.14 -5.90 -7.30
C ILE A 89 -17.84 -6.22 -5.82
N LEU A 90 -17.17 -5.30 -5.12
CA LEU A 90 -16.81 -5.47 -3.72
C LEU A 90 -17.96 -5.01 -2.82
N PRO A 91 -18.14 -5.62 -1.63
CA PRO A 91 -19.10 -5.13 -0.65
C PRO A 91 -18.80 -3.71 -0.19
N GLU A 92 -19.84 -2.96 0.16
CA GLU A 92 -19.74 -1.59 0.65
C GLU A 92 -18.75 -1.44 1.82
N LYS A 93 -18.71 -2.41 2.75
CA LYS A 93 -17.73 -2.45 3.85
C LYS A 93 -16.28 -2.37 3.37
N ILE A 94 -15.95 -3.04 2.26
CA ILE A 94 -14.61 -3.04 1.66
C ILE A 94 -14.43 -1.77 0.84
N GLN A 95 -15.48 -1.31 0.17
CA GLN A 95 -15.42 -0.08 -0.60
C GLN A 95 -15.07 1.13 0.27
N ASN A 96 -15.66 1.21 1.46
CA ASN A 96 -15.40 2.25 2.46
C ASN A 96 -13.96 2.26 3.01
N LEU A 97 -13.18 1.19 2.79
CA LEU A 97 -11.76 1.14 3.15
C LEU A 97 -10.87 1.81 2.11
N TRP A 98 -11.33 2.00 0.87
CA TRP A 98 -10.56 2.58 -0.22
C TRP A 98 -9.99 3.97 0.09
N PRO A 99 -10.80 4.98 0.46
CA PRO A 99 -10.27 6.31 0.76
C PRO A 99 -9.27 6.25 1.93
N LYS A 100 -9.65 5.56 3.03
CA LYS A 100 -8.80 5.39 4.21
C LYS A 100 -7.45 4.74 3.90
N PHE A 101 -7.45 3.76 2.99
CA PHE A 101 -6.24 3.09 2.54
C PHE A 101 -5.33 4.09 1.81
N PHE A 102 -5.82 4.82 0.81
CA PHE A 102 -5.00 5.73 0.01
C PHE A 102 -4.67 7.06 0.68
N ASP A 103 -5.38 7.44 1.74
CA ASP A 103 -5.00 8.58 2.58
C ASP A 103 -3.66 8.32 3.25
N LYS A 104 -3.49 7.11 3.80
CA LYS A 104 -2.29 6.70 4.53
C LYS A 104 -1.26 5.99 3.65
N PHE A 105 -1.67 5.25 2.62
CA PHE A 105 -0.78 4.42 1.82
C PHE A 105 0.05 5.24 0.81
N GLN A 106 1.32 4.88 0.69
CA GLN A 106 2.26 5.40 -0.29
C GLN A 106 2.93 4.22 -1.01
N PRO A 107 2.72 4.08 -2.33
CA PRO A 107 3.49 3.12 -3.13
C PRO A 107 4.99 3.45 -3.12
N GLU A 108 5.81 2.41 -3.22
CA GLU A 108 7.25 2.57 -3.49
C GLU A 108 7.46 3.39 -4.79
N PRO A 109 8.54 4.18 -4.90
CA PRO A 109 8.78 5.03 -6.07
C PRO A 109 8.74 4.28 -7.40
N ASP A 110 9.27 3.05 -7.45
CA ASP A 110 9.29 2.16 -8.62
C ASP A 110 7.93 1.50 -8.92
N GLN A 111 6.91 1.70 -8.07
CA GLN A 111 5.58 1.08 -8.18
C GLN A 111 4.44 2.11 -8.24
N LYS A 112 4.77 3.41 -8.33
CA LYS A 112 3.77 4.50 -8.41
C LYS A 112 2.90 4.46 -9.67
N HIS A 113 3.43 3.93 -10.78
CA HIS A 113 2.72 3.81 -12.05
C HIS A 113 1.70 2.66 -12.08
N ILE A 114 1.81 1.72 -11.15
CA ILE A 114 0.90 0.57 -11.03
C ILE A 114 -0.48 1.05 -10.56
N TYR A 115 -1.55 0.49 -11.14
CA TYR A 115 -2.92 0.87 -10.77
C TYR A 115 -3.19 0.75 -9.27
N ARG A 116 -3.92 1.74 -8.74
CA ARG A 116 -4.36 1.76 -7.34
C ARG A 116 -5.15 0.50 -6.97
N THR A 117 -5.98 0.00 -7.88
CA THR A 117 -6.79 -1.22 -7.67
C THR A 117 -5.93 -2.45 -7.41
N ILE A 118 -4.78 -2.57 -8.08
CA ILE A 118 -3.79 -3.65 -7.85
C ILE A 118 -3.18 -3.52 -6.45
N HIS A 119 -2.76 -2.31 -6.06
CA HIS A 119 -2.21 -2.07 -4.71
C HIS A 119 -3.22 -2.43 -3.63
N PHE A 120 -4.44 -1.91 -3.73
CA PHE A 120 -5.49 -2.17 -2.76
C PHE A 120 -5.81 -3.68 -2.66
N SER A 121 -6.03 -4.33 -3.80
CA SER A 121 -6.40 -5.75 -3.84
C SER A 121 -5.28 -6.66 -3.35
N SER A 122 -4.03 -6.34 -3.67
CA SER A 122 -2.88 -7.14 -3.23
C SER A 122 -2.57 -7.00 -1.75
N LYS A 123 -2.63 -5.78 -1.19
CA LYS A 123 -2.34 -5.53 0.22
C LYS A 123 -3.43 -6.05 1.14
N LEU A 124 -4.69 -5.96 0.72
CA LEU A 124 -5.81 -6.52 1.47
C LEU A 124 -6.06 -8.00 1.17
N CYS A 125 -5.35 -8.57 0.19
CA CYS A 125 -5.54 -9.95 -0.27
C CYS A 125 -6.99 -10.21 -0.70
N ILE A 126 -7.55 -9.31 -1.51
CA ILE A 126 -8.89 -9.44 -2.08
C ILE A 126 -8.86 -10.58 -3.10
N SER A 127 -9.82 -11.49 -2.98
CA SER A 127 -10.05 -12.57 -3.93
C SER A 127 -11.24 -12.30 -4.83
N TRP A 128 -11.14 -12.73 -6.08
CA TRP A 128 -12.23 -12.66 -7.04
C TRP A 128 -12.19 -13.87 -7.98
N ILE A 129 -13.33 -14.13 -8.59
CA ILE A 129 -13.49 -15.10 -9.66
C ILE A 129 -13.60 -14.34 -10.98
N VAL A 130 -12.88 -14.80 -11.98
CA VAL A 130 -13.07 -14.39 -13.36
C VAL A 130 -13.60 -15.55 -14.21
N SER A 131 -14.52 -15.24 -15.09
CA SER A 131 -15.07 -16.15 -16.10
C SER A 131 -15.33 -15.33 -17.36
N TRP A 132 -15.46 -15.99 -18.50
CA TRP A 132 -15.90 -15.31 -19.70
C TRP A 132 -16.85 -16.19 -20.51
N ASN A 133 -17.71 -15.54 -21.30
CA ASN A 133 -18.60 -16.18 -22.26
C ASN A 133 -18.45 -15.47 -23.61
N TYR A 134 -19.04 -16.02 -24.66
CA TYR A 134 -19.10 -15.37 -25.97
C TYR A 134 -20.51 -14.83 -26.25
N SER A 135 -20.59 -13.71 -26.94
CA SER A 135 -21.81 -13.22 -27.60
C SER A 135 -21.52 -12.86 -29.04
N TYR A 136 -22.58 -12.80 -29.84
CA TYR A 136 -22.54 -12.26 -31.18
C TYR A 136 -23.05 -10.83 -31.13
N GLU A 137 -22.24 -9.89 -31.57
CA GLU A 137 -22.65 -8.51 -31.78
C GLU A 137 -22.83 -8.27 -33.28
N GLN A 138 -24.02 -7.80 -33.67
CA GLN A 138 -24.30 -7.48 -35.05
C GLN A 138 -24.09 -6.00 -35.27
N ASN A 139 -23.01 -5.65 -35.96
CA ASN A 139 -22.79 -4.27 -36.38
C ASN A 139 -23.68 -3.98 -37.59
N GLN A 140 -24.67 -3.10 -37.40
CA GLN A 140 -25.68 -2.75 -38.42
C GLN A 140 -25.06 -2.21 -39.72
N CYS A 141 -23.82 -1.70 -39.69
CA CYS A 141 -23.15 -1.14 -40.85
C CYS A 141 -22.37 -2.14 -41.72
N ILE A 142 -21.96 -3.30 -41.18
CA ILE A 142 -20.97 -4.18 -41.85
C ILE A 142 -21.58 -5.54 -42.23
N GLY A 143 -22.73 -5.92 -41.67
CA GLY A 143 -23.42 -7.17 -42.00
C GLY A 143 -22.71 -8.46 -41.55
N ILE A 144 -21.46 -8.39 -41.09
CA ILE A 144 -20.68 -9.51 -40.57
C ILE A 144 -20.83 -9.55 -39.03
N PRO A 145 -21.29 -10.67 -38.43
CA PRO A 145 -21.40 -10.79 -36.99
C PRO A 145 -20.03 -10.84 -36.33
N LEU A 146 -19.83 -10.03 -35.28
CA LEU A 146 -18.61 -10.02 -34.48
C LEU A 146 -18.76 -10.98 -33.30
N LEU A 147 -17.80 -11.91 -33.16
CA LEU A 147 -17.71 -12.75 -31.98
C LEU A 147 -16.99 -11.97 -30.87
N VAL A 148 -17.71 -11.63 -29.82
CA VAL A 148 -17.21 -10.85 -28.69
C VAL A 148 -17.07 -11.74 -27.47
N ARG A 149 -15.98 -11.58 -26.73
CA ARG A 149 -15.77 -12.27 -25.45
C ARG A 149 -16.17 -11.34 -24.30
N ASN A 150 -17.21 -11.73 -23.58
CA ASN A 150 -17.71 -11.01 -22.42
C ASN A 150 -17.05 -11.55 -21.16
N TYR A 151 -16.21 -10.74 -20.55
CA TYR A 151 -15.59 -11.05 -19.27
C TYR A 151 -16.53 -10.69 -18.12
N ARG A 152 -16.57 -11.58 -17.13
CA ARG A 152 -17.32 -11.38 -15.90
C ARG A 152 -16.40 -11.61 -14.72
N THR A 153 -16.32 -10.61 -13.86
CA THR A 153 -15.64 -10.70 -12.57
C THR A 153 -16.66 -10.69 -11.45
N LYS A 154 -16.38 -11.46 -10.40
CA LYS A 154 -17.17 -11.49 -9.17
C LYS A 154 -16.24 -11.53 -7.99
N TRP A 155 -16.56 -10.79 -6.95
CA TRP A 155 -15.88 -10.95 -5.68
C TRP A 155 -16.14 -12.33 -5.07
N TRP A 156 -15.17 -12.84 -4.31
CA TRP A 156 -15.23 -14.14 -3.65
C TRP A 156 -15.05 -13.98 -2.13
N ASP A 157 -16.11 -14.29 -1.39
CA ASP A 157 -16.32 -14.02 0.05
C ASP A 157 -15.84 -15.15 0.98
N LYS A 158 -15.59 -16.34 0.43
CA LYS A 158 -15.26 -17.54 1.22
C LYS A 158 -13.90 -17.48 1.94
N PHE A 159 -13.03 -16.51 1.64
CA PHE A 159 -11.71 -16.37 2.26
C PHE A 159 -11.69 -15.60 3.59
N ASN A 160 -12.86 -15.33 4.17
CA ASN A 160 -13.08 -14.69 5.48
C ASN A 160 -13.40 -13.19 5.39
N ASP A 161 -14.66 -12.93 5.14
CA ASP A 161 -15.34 -11.64 5.10
C ASP A 161 -15.18 -10.73 6.31
N GLU A 162 -14.99 -11.32 7.48
CA GLU A 162 -14.88 -10.60 8.77
C GLU A 162 -13.53 -9.89 8.92
N LYS A 163 -12.56 -10.24 8.07
CA LYS A 163 -11.23 -9.65 8.04
C LYS A 163 -11.25 -8.19 7.58
N TYR A 164 -12.19 -7.80 6.73
CA TYR A 164 -12.18 -6.48 6.09
C TYR A 164 -12.92 -5.43 6.92
N ASN A 165 -12.30 -5.00 8.02
CA ASN A 165 -12.79 -3.90 8.85
C ASN A 165 -11.71 -2.81 9.02
N SER A 166 -12.11 -1.64 9.54
CA SER A 166 -11.18 -0.52 9.76
C SER A 166 -10.02 -0.92 10.67
N LYS A 167 -10.27 -1.73 11.70
CA LYS A 167 -9.26 -2.21 12.65
C LYS A 167 -8.19 -3.06 11.97
N TYR A 168 -8.57 -3.91 11.02
CA TYR A 168 -7.64 -4.71 10.24
C TYR A 168 -6.76 -3.83 9.34
N LEU A 169 -7.37 -2.83 8.68
CA LEU A 169 -6.63 -1.87 7.87
C LEU A 169 -5.62 -1.09 8.71
N ASP A 170 -6.03 -0.56 9.85
CA ASP A 170 -5.14 0.18 10.76
C ASP A 170 -4.02 -0.73 11.28
N ASN A 171 -4.32 -1.98 11.66
CA ASN A 171 -3.31 -2.97 12.05
C ASN A 171 -2.32 -3.27 10.91
N PHE A 172 -2.80 -3.39 9.67
CA PHE A 172 -1.96 -3.61 8.51
C PHE A 172 -1.02 -2.42 8.27
N LEU A 173 -1.53 -1.19 8.31
CA LEU A 173 -0.73 0.02 8.10
C LEU A 173 0.31 0.22 9.22
N ASN A 174 -0.08 -0.01 10.48
CA ASN A 174 0.84 0.06 11.61
C ASN A 174 1.99 -0.95 11.49
N LYS A 175 1.70 -2.19 11.06
CA LYS A 175 2.74 -3.20 10.79
C LYS A 175 3.62 -2.86 9.59
N ASN A 176 3.12 -2.05 8.66
CA ASN A 176 3.80 -1.69 7.42
C ASN A 176 4.02 -0.17 7.32
N SER A 177 4.54 0.44 8.39
CA SER A 177 4.76 1.90 8.48
C SER A 177 5.58 2.47 7.33
N ARG A 178 6.48 1.67 6.74
CA ARG A 178 7.28 2.04 5.55
C ARG A 178 6.45 2.33 4.29
N LEU A 179 5.26 1.74 4.20
CA LEU A 179 4.32 1.94 3.11
C LEU A 179 3.32 3.06 3.41
N CYS A 180 3.48 3.75 4.54
CA CYS A 180 2.63 4.87 4.90
C CYS A 180 3.30 6.18 4.46
N LYS A 181 2.48 7.15 4.04
CA LYS A 181 2.95 8.52 3.84
C LYS A 181 3.55 9.00 5.16
N SER A 182 4.76 9.54 5.10
CA SER A 182 5.24 10.39 6.18
C SER A 182 4.23 11.49 6.36
N VAL A 183 3.65 11.62 7.56
CA VAL A 183 2.93 12.84 7.93
C VAL A 183 3.99 13.94 7.81
N ALA A 184 3.87 14.80 6.80
CA ALA A 184 4.63 16.04 6.82
C ALA A 184 4.20 16.72 8.12
N PRO A 185 5.13 17.00 9.06
CA PRO A 185 4.73 17.64 10.31
C PRO A 185 4.04 18.94 9.92
N ASN A 186 2.91 19.26 10.58
CA ASN A 186 2.27 20.56 10.35
C ASN A 186 3.29 21.67 10.66
N GLN A 187 3.12 22.87 10.11
CA GLN A 187 4.11 23.95 10.25
C GLN A 187 4.50 24.21 11.72
N THR A 188 3.54 24.07 12.63
CA THR A 188 3.72 24.16 14.08
C THR A 188 4.61 23.05 14.63
N THR A 189 4.42 21.80 14.21
CA THR A 189 5.24 20.64 14.64
C THR A 189 6.63 20.72 14.04
N THR A 190 6.80 21.20 12.80
CA THR A 190 8.15 21.44 12.25
C THR A 190 8.90 22.52 13.01
N LYS A 191 8.22 23.62 13.39
CA LYS A 191 8.81 24.70 14.18
C LYS A 191 9.25 24.19 15.56
N PHE A 192 8.36 23.46 16.24
CA PHE A 192 8.64 22.85 17.54
C PHE A 192 9.79 21.83 17.48
N LEU A 193 9.82 20.93 16.48
CA LEU A 193 10.89 19.94 16.35
C LEU A 193 12.25 20.60 16.04
N LEU A 194 12.26 21.68 15.26
CA LEU A 194 13.46 22.46 14.98
C LEU A 194 13.98 23.14 16.25
N GLU A 195 13.10 23.82 16.99
CA GLU A 195 13.43 24.43 18.28
C GLU A 195 13.95 23.40 19.29
N ASN A 196 13.27 22.27 19.41
CA ASN A 196 13.67 21.18 20.30
C ASN A 196 15.04 20.58 19.92
N SER A 197 15.34 20.50 18.62
CA SER A 197 16.65 20.05 18.13
C SER A 197 17.75 21.06 18.46
N ILE A 198 17.49 22.37 18.31
CA ILE A 198 18.44 23.44 18.65
C ILE A 198 18.72 23.42 20.15
N VAL A 199 17.67 23.34 20.97
CA VAL A 199 17.75 23.25 22.43
C VAL A 199 18.56 22.03 22.88
N SER A 200 18.27 20.87 22.30
CA SER A 200 18.99 19.63 22.60
C SER A 200 20.49 19.74 22.26
N ALA A 201 20.81 20.37 21.12
CA ALA A 201 22.19 20.59 20.71
C ALA A 201 22.93 21.59 21.60
N MET A 202 22.27 22.66 22.05
CA MET A 202 22.84 23.64 22.99
C MET A 202 23.07 23.03 24.38
N LEU A 203 22.11 22.24 24.88
CA LEU A 203 22.25 21.54 26.15
C LEU A 203 23.38 20.49 26.10
N ALA A 204 23.56 19.81 24.97
CA ALA A 204 24.63 18.83 24.78
C ALA A 204 26.04 19.46 24.74
N GLN A 205 26.15 20.75 24.43
CA GLN A 205 27.43 21.48 24.41
C GLN A 205 27.92 21.88 25.80
N ALA A 206 27.06 21.87 26.82
CA ALA A 206 27.44 22.21 28.19
C ALA A 206 28.38 21.16 28.78
N LYS A 207 29.58 21.57 29.19
CA LYS A 207 30.60 20.65 29.75
C LYS A 207 30.56 20.60 31.28
N ILE A 208 29.89 21.56 31.92
CA ILE A 208 29.87 21.70 33.38
C ILE A 208 28.43 21.89 33.86
N LYS A 209 28.07 21.26 34.99
CA LYS A 209 26.71 21.27 35.58
C LYS A 209 26.15 22.68 35.83
N LYS A 210 27.02 23.66 36.11
CA LYS A 210 26.63 25.07 36.32
C LYS A 210 26.17 25.74 35.02
N GLU A 211 26.84 25.46 33.91
CA GLU A 211 26.46 25.95 32.57
C GLU A 211 25.16 25.31 32.10
N TYR A 212 25.01 24.00 32.31
CA TYR A 212 23.78 23.27 32.00
C TYR A 212 22.56 23.84 32.73
N LYS A 213 22.70 24.13 34.03
CA LYS A 213 21.63 24.78 34.82
C LYS A 213 21.32 26.19 34.33
N LYS A 214 22.34 26.98 33.98
CA LYS A 214 22.16 28.34 33.46
C LYS A 214 21.39 28.33 32.13
N LEU A 215 21.76 27.44 31.22
CA LEU A 215 21.10 27.28 29.92
C LEU A 215 19.64 26.83 30.06
N MET A 216 19.33 25.91 30.98
CA MET A 216 17.93 25.52 31.23
C MET A 216 17.07 26.68 31.75
N VAL A 217 17.62 27.52 32.64
CA VAL A 217 16.90 28.69 33.18
C VAL A 217 16.67 29.75 32.09
N GLU A 218 17.68 30.03 31.28
CA GLU A 218 17.59 30.97 30.16
C GLU A 218 16.57 30.52 29.12
N MET A 219 16.52 29.22 28.81
CA MET A 219 15.51 28.64 27.93
C MET A 219 14.10 28.72 28.51
N LEU A 220 13.91 28.40 29.79
CA LEU A 220 12.61 28.53 30.48
C LEU A 220 12.09 29.97 30.40
N CYS A 221 12.95 30.96 30.65
CA CYS A 221 12.58 32.38 30.54
C CYS A 221 12.20 32.80 29.12
N SER A 222 12.80 32.21 28.07
CA SER A 222 12.44 32.51 26.68
C SER A 222 11.11 31.89 26.22
N MET A 223 10.67 30.80 26.86
CA MET A 223 9.38 30.15 26.56
C MET A 223 8.20 30.87 27.21
N ASP A 224 8.39 31.42 28.42
CA ASP A 224 7.35 32.18 29.13
C ASP A 224 7.01 33.53 28.46
N SER A 225 7.87 34.05 27.57
CA SER A 225 7.63 35.27 26.81
C SER A 225 6.81 35.09 25.53
N GLU A 226 6.60 33.86 25.05
CA GLU A 226 5.81 33.58 23.83
C GLU A 226 4.38 33.05 24.13
N SER A 227 4.05 32.78 25.39
CA SER A 227 2.78 32.17 25.80
C SER A 227 1.75 33.15 26.40
N GLU A 228 1.69 34.40 25.93
CA GLU A 228 0.67 35.36 26.40
C GLU A 228 -0.75 35.04 25.87
N ASP A 229 -0.90 34.18 24.86
CA ASP A 229 -2.21 33.86 24.27
C ASP A 229 -2.99 32.71 24.97
N GLU A 230 -2.48 32.09 26.03
CA GLU A 230 -3.21 31.07 26.81
C GLU A 230 -3.24 31.31 28.33
N LYS A 231 -3.15 32.57 28.79
CA LYS A 231 -3.44 32.91 30.20
C LYS A 231 -4.93 33.08 30.45
N SER A 232 -5.69 31.98 30.38
CA SER A 232 -6.91 31.84 31.17
C SER A 232 -7.19 30.40 31.56
N LEU A 233 -6.39 29.84 32.47
CA LEU A 233 -6.90 29.15 33.65
C LEU A 233 -5.74 28.72 34.58
N ALA A 234 -6.05 28.69 35.88
CA ALA A 234 -5.22 28.23 36.99
C ALA A 234 -4.11 29.20 37.46
N SER A 235 -4.57 30.18 38.22
CA SER A 235 -3.78 30.93 39.20
C SER A 235 -3.20 30.03 40.30
N SER A 236 -2.09 30.53 40.86
CA SER A 236 -1.58 30.35 42.23
C SER A 236 -0.60 29.22 42.47
N ILE A 237 0.70 29.55 42.38
CA ILE A 237 1.76 28.91 43.15
C ILE A 237 2.39 30.00 44.01
N ASN A 238 2.16 29.91 45.33
CA ASN A 238 2.84 30.74 46.32
C ASN A 238 4.33 30.39 46.36
N MET A 239 5.20 31.41 46.41
CA MET A 239 6.59 31.21 46.80
C MET A 239 6.63 30.70 48.24
N VAL A 240 7.09 29.47 48.41
CA VAL A 240 7.53 28.96 49.71
C VAL A 240 9.04 29.00 49.70
N ASP A 241 9.58 29.93 50.47
CA ASP A 241 10.99 29.98 50.83
C ASP A 241 11.23 28.85 51.84
N LEU A 242 12.15 27.93 51.54
CA LEU A 242 12.63 26.96 52.52
C LEU A 242 14.04 26.48 52.15
N THR A 243 14.96 27.02 52.95
CA THR A 243 16.26 26.43 53.28
C THR A 243 16.11 24.98 53.75
N ASP A 244 17.15 24.21 53.46
CA ASP A 244 17.44 22.85 53.93
C ASP A 244 16.68 21.66 53.33
N GLY A 245 17.47 20.88 52.56
CA GLY A 245 17.73 19.49 52.92
C GLY A 245 16.53 18.55 52.98
N THR A 246 16.30 17.86 51.86
CA THR A 246 15.48 16.64 51.71
C THR A 246 14.01 16.90 51.37
N THR A 247 13.59 16.51 50.17
CA THR A 247 12.17 16.35 49.86
C THR A 247 11.93 15.14 48.97
N SER A 248 11.29 14.14 49.55
CA SER A 248 10.52 13.09 48.89
C SER A 248 9.19 13.68 48.38
N VAL A 249 8.81 13.38 47.13
CA VAL A 249 7.58 13.88 46.50
C VAL A 249 6.47 12.82 46.57
N THR A 250 5.33 13.18 47.17
CA THR A 250 4.08 12.40 47.13
C THR A 250 3.11 13.06 46.15
N ILE A 251 2.54 12.29 45.22
CA ILE A 251 1.60 12.77 44.20
C ILE A 251 0.19 12.26 44.53
N THR A 252 -0.74 13.17 44.83
CA THR A 252 -2.18 12.88 44.89
C THR A 252 -2.87 13.33 43.60
N ARG A 253 -3.59 12.41 42.94
CA ARG A 253 -4.44 12.68 41.77
C ARG A 253 -5.90 12.83 42.20
N THR A 254 -6.55 13.91 41.79
CA THR A 254 -8.01 14.07 41.88
C THR A 254 -8.64 13.97 40.48
N LYS A 255 -9.69 13.13 40.38
CA LYS A 255 -10.55 12.97 39.18
C LYS A 255 -11.68 13.99 39.24
N LYS A 256 -11.94 14.70 38.14
CA LYS A 256 -13.20 15.44 37.95
C LYS A 256 -14.28 14.51 37.37
N LYS A 257 -15.49 14.67 37.89
CA LYS A 257 -16.75 14.05 37.44
C LYS A 257 -17.14 14.55 36.06
#